data_AF-A0A7V9D7H5-F1
#
_entry.id   AF-A0A7V9D7H5-F1
#
_cell.length_a   1.000
_cell.length_b   1.000
_cell.length_c   1.000
_cell.angle_alpha   90.00
_cell.angle_beta   90.00
_cell.angle_gamma   90.00
#
_symmetry.space_group_name_H-M   'P 1'
#
loop_
_entity.id
_entity.type
_entity.pdbx_description
1 polymer ?
#
loop_
_entity_poly.entity_id
_entity_poly.type
_entity_poly.pdbx_seq_one_letter_code
_entity_poly.pdbx_strand_id
1 'polypeptide(L)' 'ALAAEVAATGTTVHFVDHGVDSGPVILQRTVSIEPGDTEESLHARIKGVEHELLPEACRHALFRQSPAERG' A
#
# COMPACT_ATOMS: atom_id res chain seq x y z
N ALA A 1 -13.25 -6.30 -1.28
CA ALA A 1 -13.73 -4.91 -1.50
C ALA A 1 -15.03 -4.89 -2.31
N LEU A 2 -15.07 -5.50 -3.51
CA LEU A 2 -16.30 -5.58 -4.32
C LEU A 2 -17.49 -6.22 -3.57
N ALA A 3 -17.31 -7.40 -2.99
CA ALA A 3 -18.35 -8.06 -2.20
C ALA A 3 -18.78 -7.30 -0.94
N ALA A 4 -17.96 -6.35 -0.47
CA ALA A 4 -18.27 -5.50 0.67
C ALA A 4 -18.96 -4.19 0.27
N GLU A 5 -19.21 -3.97 -1.03
CA GLU A 5 -19.92 -2.81 -1.60
C GLU A 5 -19.37 -1.44 -1.14
N VAL A 6 -18.06 -1.36 -0.95
CA VAL A 6 -17.36 -0.11 -0.60
C VAL A 6 -16.98 0.68 -1.85
N ALA A 7 -16.89 2.00 -1.74
CA ALA A 7 -16.55 2.88 -2.86
C ALA A 7 -15.04 2.94 -3.18
N ALA A 8 -14.19 2.51 -2.24
CA ALA A 8 -12.75 2.56 -2.39
C ALA A 8 -12.05 1.41 -1.65
N THR A 9 -10.88 1.04 -2.14
CA THR A 9 -9.93 0.12 -1.53
C THR A 9 -8.54 0.76 -1.56
N GLY A 10 -7.47 0.00 -1.36
CA GLY A 10 -6.12 0.52 -1.47
C GLY A 10 -5.06 -0.56 -1.39
N THR A 11 -3.82 -0.10 -1.34
CA THR A 11 -2.64 -0.92 -1.06
C THR A 11 -1.73 -0.17 -0.09
N THR A 12 -0.98 -0.94 0.70
CA THR A 12 -0.17 -0.45 1.81
C THR A 12 1.20 -1.10 1.73
N VAL A 13 2.25 -0.28 1.84
CA VAL A 13 3.63 -0.76 2.04
C VAL A 13 3.99 -0.51 3.49
N HIS A 14 4.41 -1.55 4.19
CA HIS A 14 4.74 -1.50 5.61
C HIS A 14 6.02 -2.29 5.90
N PHE A 15 6.63 -2.05 7.06
CA PHE A 15 7.73 -2.88 7.54
C PHE A 15 7.23 -4.25 7.98
N VAL A 16 8.07 -5.28 7.87
CA VAL A 16 7.74 -6.62 8.38
C VAL A 16 8.08 -6.70 9.87
N ASP A 17 7.18 -7.30 10.65
CA ASP A 17 7.42 -7.69 12.04
C ASP A 17 7.02 -9.16 12.27
N HIS A 18 6.78 -9.56 13.51
CA HIS A 18 6.45 -10.96 13.84
C HIS A 18 5.01 -11.36 13.52
N GLY A 19 4.12 -10.41 13.21
CA GLY A 19 2.76 -10.69 12.81
C GLY A 19 2.57 -10.62 11.29
N VAL A 20 1.35 -10.95 10.84
CA VAL A 20 0.94 -10.84 9.44
C VAL A 20 0.29 -9.48 9.24
N ASP A 21 0.78 -8.72 8.27
CA ASP A 21 0.29 -7.39 7.89
C ASP A 21 0.20 -6.39 9.06
N SER A 22 1.05 -6.54 10.08
CA SER A 22 0.99 -5.80 11.35
C SER A 22 2.07 -4.74 11.55
N GLY A 23 3.14 -4.76 10.76
CA GLY A 23 4.24 -3.83 10.99
C GLY A 23 3.92 -2.39 10.60
N PRO A 24 4.74 -1.42 11.04
CA PRO A 24 4.46 0.00 10.82
C PRO A 24 4.34 0.38 9.33
N VAL A 25 3.28 1.12 9.00
CA VAL A 25 3.04 1.61 7.63
C VAL A 25 4.11 2.61 7.21
N ILE A 26 4.68 2.41 6.01
CA ILE A 26 5.60 3.34 5.36
C ILE A 26 4.79 4.31 4.48
N LEU A 27 3.97 3.77 3.57
CA LEU A 27 3.07 4.52 2.70
C LEU A 27 1.79 3.72 2.42
N GLN A 28 0.72 4.45 2.11
CA GLN A 28 -0.56 3.87 1.69
C GLN A 28 -1.16 4.71 0.55
N ARG A 29 -1.88 4.05 -0.36
CA ARG A 29 -2.66 4.71 -1.41
C ARG A 29 -4.06 4.12 -1.50
N THR A 30 -5.04 5.02 -1.65
CA THR A 30 -6.42 4.68 -1.93
C THR A 30 -6.62 4.49 -3.43
N VAL A 31 -7.43 3.51 -3.80
CA VAL A 31 -7.82 3.19 -5.18
C VAL A 31 -9.34 3.17 -5.22
N SER A 32 -9.94 4.04 -6.05
CA SER A 32 -11.39 4.05 -6.27
C SER A 32 -11.85 2.76 -6.95
N ILE A 33 -13.03 2.30 -6.55
CA ILE A 33 -13.74 1.19 -7.20
C ILE A 33 -14.74 1.82 -8.17
N GLU A 34 -14.58 1.54 -9.44
CA GLU A 34 -15.41 2.12 -10.49
C GLU A 34 -16.65 1.24 -10.74
N PRO A 35 -17.78 1.83 -11.17
CA PRO A 35 -18.95 1.06 -11.54
C PRO A 35 -18.62 0.00 -12.59
N GLY A 36 -18.95 -1.26 -12.30
CA GLY A 36 -18.71 -2.39 -13.20
C GLY A 36 -17.32 -3.01 -13.09
N ASP A 37 -16.48 -2.60 -12.13
CA ASP A 37 -15.23 -3.30 -11.85
C ASP A 37 -15.48 -4.79 -11.55
N THR A 38 -14.70 -5.65 -12.19
CA THR A 38 -14.54 -7.05 -11.80
C THR A 38 -13.38 -7.17 -10.82
N GLU A 39 -13.22 -8.36 -10.22
CA GLU A 39 -12.06 -8.62 -9.36
C GLU A 39 -10.75 -8.42 -10.13
N GLU A 40 -10.70 -8.87 -11.38
CA GLU A 40 -9.53 -8.74 -12.23
C GLU A 40 -9.23 -7.28 -12.60
N SER A 41 -10.24 -6.49 -12.97
CA SER A 41 -10.02 -5.08 -13.34
C SER A 41 -9.58 -4.25 -12.14
N LEU A 42 -10.21 -4.46 -10.99
CA LEU A 42 -9.84 -3.79 -9.75
C LEU A 42 -8.44 -4.22 -9.29
N HIS A 43 -8.12 -5.52 -9.32
CA HIS A 43 -6.81 -6.03 -8.95
C HIS A 43 -5.71 -5.50 -9.87
N ALA A 44 -5.94 -5.43 -11.18
CA ALA A 44 -5.00 -4.86 -12.13
C ALA A 44 -4.72 -3.37 -11.83
N ARG A 45 -5.75 -2.60 -11.47
CA ARG A 45 -5.59 -1.19 -11.06
C ARG A 45 -4.79 -1.06 -9.77
N ILE A 46 -5.10 -1.85 -8.74
CA ILE A 46 -4.34 -1.89 -7.49
C ILE A 46 -2.88 -2.22 -7.76
N LYS A 47 -2.61 -3.25 -8.57
CA LYS A 47 -1.24 -3.66 -8.93
C LYS A 47 -0.46 -2.57 -9.66
N GLY A 48 -1.13 -1.80 -10.52
CA GLY A 48 -0.54 -0.61 -11.15
C GLY A 48 -0.07 0.41 -10.10
N VAL A 49 -0.91 0.68 -9.09
CA VAL A 49 -0.57 1.57 -7.97
C VAL A 49 0.54 0.97 -7.10
N GLU A 50 0.58 -0.34 -6.89
CA GLU A 50 1.66 -1.02 -6.15
C GLU A 50 3.02 -0.84 -6.82
N HIS A 51 3.09 -0.94 -8.15
CA HIS A 51 4.33 -0.76 -8.90
C HIS A 51 4.92 0.65 -8.74
N GLU A 52 4.09 1.66 -8.48
CA GLU A 52 4.53 3.03 -8.19
C GLU A 52 4.85 3.22 -6.71
N LEU A 53 3.98 2.71 -5.83
CA LEU A 53 4.05 2.91 -4.39
C LEU A 53 5.26 2.22 -3.76
N LEU A 54 5.60 1.01 -4.20
CA LEU A 54 6.69 0.24 -3.59
C LEU A 54 8.07 0.91 -3.79
N PRO A 55 8.48 1.33 -5.00
CA PRO A 55 9.71 2.10 -5.16
C PRO A 55 9.72 3.43 -4.39
N GLU A 56 8.57 4.11 -4.28
CA GLU A 56 8.41 5.32 -3.47
C GLU A 56 8.69 5.01 -2.00
N ALA A 57 8.03 4.00 -1.44
CA ALA A 57 8.21 3.55 -0.07
C ALA A 57 9.66 3.15 0.24
N CYS A 58 10.32 2.42 -0.67
CA CYS A 58 11.74 2.08 -0.54
C CYS A 58 12.61 3.32 -0.46
N ARG A 59 12.40 4.33 -1.33
CA ARG A 59 13.13 5.60 -1.24
C ARG A 59 12.87 6.29 0.11
N HIS A 60 11.62 6.35 0.56
CA HIS A 60 11.31 6.94 1.87
C HIS A 60 11.98 6.20 3.02
N ALA A 61 11.99 4.87 3.01
CA ALA A 61 12.61 4.06 4.05
C ALA A 61 14.15 4.20 4.06
N LEU A 62 14.77 4.31 2.89
CA LEU A 62 16.23 4.48 2.77
C LEU A 62 16.70 5.89 3.16
N PHE A 63 15.93 6.93 2.84
CA PHE A 63 16.34 8.31 3.08
C PHE A 63 15.76 8.92 4.37
N ARG A 64 14.74 8.31 4.98
CA ARG A 64 14.37 8.55 6.39
C ARG A 64 15.16 7.61 7.30
N GLN A 65 16.48 7.76 7.35
CA GLN A 65 17.20 7.31 8.55
C GLN A 65 16.64 8.10 9.74
N SER A 66 16.15 7.37 10.74
CA SER A 66 15.54 7.95 11.94
C SER A 66 16.62 8.58 12.85
N PRO A 67 16.25 9.59 13.67
CA PRO A 67 17.08 10.21 14.70
C PRO A 67 17.85 9.29 15.67
N ALA A 68 17.58 7.99 15.65
CA ALA A 68 18.07 6.98 16.58
C ALA A 68 19.55 6.57 16.35
N GLU A 69 20.20 7.05 15.30
CA GLU A 69 21.64 6.85 15.06
C GLU A 69 22.51 8.04 15.55
N ARG A 70 21.92 9.00 16.28
CA ARG A 70 22.67 9.95 17.12
C ARG A 70 22.92 9.32 18.49
N GLY A 71 23.84 8.36 18.54
CA GLY A 71 24.48 7.86 19.75
C GLY A 71 25.88 8.41 19.86
#